data_AF-A0A6L6WSH5-F1
#
_entry.id   AF-A0A6L6WSH5-F1
#
_cell.length_a   1.000
_cell.length_b   1.000
_cell.length_c   1.000
_cell.angle_alpha   90.00
_cell.angle_beta   90.00
_cell.angle_gamma   90.00
#
_symmetry.space_group_name_H-M   'P 1'
#
loop_
_entity.id
_entity.type
_entity.pdbx_description
1 polymer ?
#
loop_
_entity_poly.entity_id
_entity_poly.type
_entity_poly.pdbx_seq_one_letter_code
_entity_poly.pdbx_strand_id
1 'polypeptide(L)'
;MIRIARADLDWLLPAGADLDVVTAAWDNGTLAPIPVGRLWDAIQLPKHLGWPTLNCLHRARHSVGASLQGSSYFYVLVPPGGAAIWKAPATVALSWGDKLAVPDPAQQVPLTPNARTWVIPPRLPLTLSNPTALRAAYQAARREAQPGI
;
A
#
# COMPACT_ATOMS: atom_id res chain seq x y z
N MET A 1 -17.23 3.43 10.59
CA MET A 1 -16.57 2.26 9.96
C MET A 1 -16.95 2.25 8.50
N ILE A 2 -15.97 2.41 7.61
CA ILE A 2 -16.23 2.25 6.17
C ILE A 2 -16.34 0.76 5.90
N ARG A 3 -17.54 0.29 5.53
CA ARG A 3 -17.74 -1.08 5.05
C ARG A 3 -17.38 -1.09 3.57
N ILE A 4 -16.43 -1.92 3.18
CA ILE A 4 -16.11 -2.13 1.76
C ILE A 4 -17.00 -3.27 1.30
N ALA A 5 -17.87 -2.99 0.33
CA ALA A 5 -18.57 -4.06 -0.36
C ALA A 5 -17.65 -4.62 -1.45
N ARG A 6 -17.79 -5.90 -1.79
CA ARG A 6 -17.08 -6.51 -2.94
C ARG A 6 -17.39 -5.81 -4.28
N ALA A 7 -18.39 -4.92 -4.31
CA ALA A 7 -18.68 -4.01 -5.41
C ALA A 7 -17.62 -2.89 -5.59
N ASP A 8 -16.82 -2.56 -4.58
CA ASP A 8 -15.78 -1.52 -4.63
C ASP A 8 -14.43 -2.08 -5.15
N LEU A 9 -14.48 -3.00 -6.12
CA LEU A 9 -13.32 -3.66 -6.74
C LEU A 9 -13.02 -3.16 -8.15
N ASP A 10 -13.61 -2.03 -8.52
CA ASP A 10 -13.48 -1.36 -9.82
C ASP A 10 -12.04 -0.98 -10.20
N TRP A 11 -11.14 -0.90 -9.23
CA TRP A 11 -9.71 -0.64 -9.41
C TRP A 11 -8.91 -1.87 -9.91
N LEU A 12 -9.44 -3.10 -9.80
CA LEU A 12 -8.72 -4.32 -10.19
C LEU A 12 -8.44 -4.38 -11.69
N LEU A 13 -9.45 -4.13 -12.52
CA LEU A 13 -9.32 -4.16 -13.98
C LEU A 13 -8.31 -3.11 -14.47
N PRO A 14 -8.38 -1.82 -14.08
CA PRO A 14 -7.36 -0.84 -14.43
C PRO A 14 -5.95 -1.17 -13.91
N ALA A 15 -5.84 -1.84 -12.77
CA ALA A 15 -4.55 -2.35 -12.28
C ALA A 15 -3.99 -3.51 -13.13
N GLY A 16 -4.77 -4.05 -14.07
CA GLY A 16 -4.40 -5.18 -14.92
C GLY A 16 -4.50 -6.52 -14.22
N ALA A 17 -5.27 -6.61 -13.13
CA ALA A 17 -5.47 -7.85 -12.41
C ALA A 17 -6.32 -8.84 -13.21
N ASP A 18 -5.99 -10.12 -13.11
CA ASP A 18 -6.84 -11.21 -13.57
C ASP A 18 -7.93 -11.46 -12.52
N LEU A 19 -9.18 -11.12 -12.86
CA LEU A 19 -10.29 -11.17 -11.91
C LEU A 19 -10.60 -12.60 -11.44
N ASP A 20 -10.39 -13.61 -12.29
CA ASP A 20 -10.66 -15.00 -11.93
C ASP A 20 -9.63 -15.48 -10.91
N VAL A 21 -8.35 -15.16 -11.14
CA VAL A 21 -7.26 -15.46 -10.21
C VAL A 21 -7.44 -14.74 -8.88
N VAL A 22 -7.81 -13.45 -8.92
CA VAL A 22 -8.03 -12.65 -7.71
C VAL A 22 -9.21 -13.19 -6.89
N THR A 23 -10.34 -13.42 -7.55
CA THR A 23 -11.58 -13.90 -6.90
C THR A 23 -11.37 -15.28 -6.29
N ALA A 24 -10.75 -16.20 -7.03
CA ALA A 24 -10.44 -17.53 -6.52
C ALA A 24 -9.46 -17.49 -5.33
N ALA A 25 -8.45 -16.62 -5.35
CA ALA A 25 -7.53 -16.48 -4.22
C ALA A 25 -8.26 -16.00 -2.96
N TRP A 26 -9.12 -14.98 -3.09
CA TRP A 26 -9.86 -14.42 -1.96
C TRP A 26 -10.96 -15.35 -1.43
N ASP A 27 -11.68 -16.06 -2.31
CA ASP A 27 -12.68 -17.06 -1.89
C ASP A 27 -12.04 -18.21 -1.10
N ASN A 28 -10.77 -18.53 -1.41
CA ASN A 28 -9.97 -19.50 -0.65
C ASN A 28 -9.31 -18.89 0.61
N GLY A 29 -9.59 -17.63 0.95
CA GLY A 29 -9.02 -16.96 2.11
C GLY A 29 -7.52 -16.67 2.00
N THR A 30 -6.99 -16.56 0.78
CA THR A 30 -5.57 -16.30 0.51
C THR A 30 -5.36 -14.90 -0.07
N LEU A 31 -4.09 -14.53 -0.27
CA LEU A 31 -3.73 -13.22 -0.86
C LEU A 31 -3.78 -13.31 -2.38
N ALA A 32 -4.38 -12.31 -3.02
CA ALA A 32 -4.40 -12.18 -4.46
C ALA A 32 -3.18 -11.37 -4.94
N PRO A 33 -2.48 -11.80 -6.01
CA PRO A 33 -1.37 -11.05 -6.57
C PRO A 33 -1.89 -9.98 -7.54
N ILE A 34 -1.66 -8.71 -7.23
CA ILE A 34 -2.05 -7.60 -8.10
C ILE A 34 -0.83 -7.02 -8.81
N PRO A 35 -0.88 -6.82 -10.15
CA PRO A 35 0.22 -6.18 -10.87
C PRO A 35 0.51 -4.76 -10.38
N VAL A 36 1.80 -4.43 -10.38
CA VAL A 36 2.31 -3.08 -10.10
C VAL A 36 2.74 -2.42 -11.41
N GLY A 37 2.73 -1.09 -11.46
CA GLY A 37 3.22 -0.28 -12.57
C GLY A 37 2.18 0.16 -13.60
N ARG A 38 0.92 -0.32 -13.51
CA ARG A 38 -0.18 0.12 -14.38
C ARG A 38 -1.00 1.25 -13.76
N LEU A 39 -1.73 0.93 -12.70
CA LEU A 39 -2.57 1.88 -11.99
C LEU A 39 -1.82 2.58 -10.85
N TRP A 40 -0.82 1.90 -10.28
CA TRP A 40 -0.01 2.37 -9.17
C TRP A 40 1.35 1.66 -9.16
N ASP A 41 2.35 2.34 -8.62
CA ASP A 41 3.57 1.74 -8.08
C ASP A 41 3.40 1.54 -6.56
N ALA A 42 4.30 0.80 -5.91
CA ALA A 42 4.27 0.65 -4.46
C ALA A 42 5.64 0.81 -3.82
N ILE A 43 5.67 1.43 -2.65
CA ILE A 43 6.88 1.55 -1.84
C ILE A 43 6.74 0.68 -0.61
N GLN A 44 7.63 -0.29 -0.47
CA GLN A 44 7.79 -1.12 0.71
C GLN A 44 8.67 -0.40 1.74
N LEU A 45 8.14 -0.23 2.95
CA LEU A 45 8.79 0.36 4.12
C LEU A 45 8.96 -0.69 5.22
N PRO A 46 9.91 -0.53 6.14
CA PRO A 46 9.95 -1.30 7.38
C PRO A 46 8.63 -1.10 8.15
N LYS A 47 8.01 -2.17 8.64
CA LYS A 47 6.69 -2.11 9.28
C LYS A 47 6.58 -1.06 10.38
N HIS A 48 7.59 -0.98 11.26
CA HIS A 48 7.59 -0.04 12.39
C HIS A 48 7.60 1.43 11.96
N LEU A 49 7.98 1.74 10.71
CA LEU A 49 7.98 3.10 10.15
C LEU A 49 6.74 3.44 9.34
N GLY A 50 5.88 2.46 9.03
CA GLY A 50 4.69 2.66 8.19
C GLY A 50 3.74 3.72 8.77
N TRP A 51 3.17 3.46 9.94
CA TRP A 51 2.28 4.40 10.64
C TRP A 51 2.94 5.75 10.95
N PRO A 52 4.18 5.81 11.51
CA PRO A 52 4.88 7.08 11.67
C PRO A 52 5.03 7.88 10.37
N THR A 53 5.29 7.22 9.24
CA THR A 53 5.38 7.87 7.92
C THR A 53 4.04 8.47 7.49
N LEU A 54 2.93 7.72 7.65
CA LEU A 54 1.59 8.25 7.33
C LEU A 54 1.21 9.42 8.25
N ASN A 55 1.57 9.36 9.52
CA ASN A 55 1.38 10.46 10.46
C ASN A 55 2.17 11.71 10.03
N CYS A 56 3.42 11.56 9.59
CA CYS A 56 4.22 12.66 9.07
C CYS A 56 3.59 13.28 7.80
N LEU A 57 3.10 12.45 6.86
CA LEU A 57 2.37 12.91 5.67
C LEU A 57 1.15 13.74 6.05
N HIS A 58 0.35 13.21 6.98
CA HIS A 58 -0.86 13.87 7.45
C HIS A 58 -0.56 15.21 8.14
N ARG A 59 0.45 15.26 9.03
CA ARG A 59 0.91 16.50 9.68
C ARG A 59 1.38 17.55 8.67
N ALA A 60 2.04 17.10 7.60
CA ALA A 60 2.48 17.95 6.49
C ALA A 60 1.35 18.33 5.50
N ARG A 61 0.09 17.98 5.80
CA ARG A 61 -1.11 18.28 4.98
C ARG A 61 -1.06 17.67 3.57
N HIS A 62 -0.35 16.56 3.40
CA HIS A 62 -0.39 15.78 2.17
C HIS A 62 -1.46 14.68 2.24
N SER A 63 -2.01 14.30 1.09
CA SER A 63 -2.96 13.18 1.00
C SER A 63 -2.29 11.87 1.41
N VAL A 64 -2.97 11.12 2.28
CA VAL A 64 -2.58 9.77 2.67
C VAL A 64 -3.30 8.79 1.75
N GLY A 65 -2.56 8.16 0.84
CA GLY A 65 -3.12 7.25 -0.15
C GLY A 65 -3.35 5.83 0.36
N ALA A 66 -3.85 4.99 -0.56
CA ALA A 66 -4.01 3.57 -0.32
C ALA A 66 -2.72 2.92 0.23
N SER A 67 -2.88 2.08 1.25
CA SER A 67 -1.77 1.50 1.99
C SER A 67 -2.13 0.18 2.64
N LEU A 68 -1.14 -0.70 2.71
CA LEU A 68 -1.27 -2.07 3.17
C LEU A 68 -0.24 -2.34 4.27
N GLN A 69 -0.68 -2.85 5.40
CA GLN A 69 0.21 -3.37 6.43
C GLN A 69 0.35 -4.88 6.24
N GLY A 70 1.58 -5.39 6.28
CA GLY A 70 1.88 -6.82 6.36
C GLY A 70 2.59 -7.21 7.66
N SER A 71 3.00 -8.47 7.72
CA SER A 71 3.70 -9.04 8.87
C SER A 71 5.02 -8.34 9.19
N SER A 72 5.85 -8.10 8.16
CA SER A 72 7.20 -7.52 8.29
C SER A 72 7.37 -6.15 7.62
N TYR A 73 6.47 -5.82 6.68
CA TYR A 73 6.58 -4.61 5.87
C TYR A 73 5.27 -3.84 5.80
N PHE A 74 5.38 -2.56 5.47
CA PHE A 74 4.28 -1.67 5.17
C PHE A 74 4.40 -1.19 3.73
N TYR A 75 3.31 -1.14 2.99
CA TYR A 75 3.31 -0.75 1.58
C TYR A 75 2.45 0.48 1.41
N VAL A 76 2.98 1.49 0.72
CA VAL A 76 2.24 2.69 0.33
C VAL A 76 2.16 2.75 -1.19
N LEU A 77 0.95 2.90 -1.72
CA LEU A 77 0.73 2.99 -3.14
C LEU A 77 1.00 4.45 -3.59
N VAL A 78 1.74 4.58 -4.69
CA VAL A 78 2.12 5.86 -5.31
C VAL A 78 1.75 5.85 -6.80
N PRO A 79 1.62 7.01 -7.46
CA PRO A 79 1.36 7.06 -8.91
C PRO A 79 2.39 6.25 -9.72
N PRO A 80 1.99 5.66 -10.86
CA PRO A 80 2.94 5.01 -11.78
C PRO A 80 4.12 5.92 -12.12
N GLY A 81 5.33 5.35 -12.12
CA GLY A 81 6.59 6.09 -12.26
C GLY A 81 7.14 6.67 -10.96
N GLY A 82 6.36 6.67 -9.87
CA GLY A 82 6.79 7.11 -8.55
C GLY A 82 7.89 6.22 -7.96
N ALA A 83 7.92 4.93 -8.31
CA ALA A 83 9.00 4.03 -7.92
C ALA A 83 10.35 4.39 -8.57
N ALA A 84 10.34 4.89 -9.82
CA ALA A 84 11.57 5.19 -10.56
C ALA A 84 12.41 6.30 -9.92
N ILE A 85 11.77 7.23 -9.19
CA ILE A 85 12.44 8.32 -8.49
C ILE A 85 12.73 8.00 -7.02
N TRP A 86 12.34 6.81 -6.55
CA TRP A 86 12.42 6.45 -5.15
C TRP A 86 13.85 6.10 -4.74
N LYS A 87 14.36 6.81 -3.73
CA LYS A 87 15.69 6.59 -3.14
C LYS A 87 15.61 6.85 -1.65
N ALA A 88 15.53 5.79 -0.86
CA ALA A 88 15.56 5.87 0.59
C ALA A 88 16.16 4.57 1.19
N PRO A 89 16.78 4.62 2.37
CA PRO A 89 17.40 3.43 2.96
C PRO A 89 16.34 2.47 3.51
N ALA A 90 16.64 1.17 3.47
CA ALA A 90 15.80 0.09 4.00
C ALA A 90 14.38 0.05 3.38
N THR A 91 14.24 0.52 2.15
CA THR A 91 12.99 0.49 1.39
C THR A 91 13.18 -0.24 0.06
N VAL A 92 12.11 -0.81 -0.46
CA VAL A 92 12.08 -1.40 -1.82
C VAL A 92 10.99 -0.69 -2.62
N ALA A 93 11.32 -0.27 -3.84
CA ALA A 93 10.36 0.28 -4.77
C ALA A 93 9.88 -0.84 -5.71
N LEU A 94 8.58 -1.05 -5.77
CA LEU A 94 7.92 -2.01 -6.64
C LEU A 94 7.31 -1.24 -7.82
N SER A 95 7.51 -1.74 -9.02
CA SER A 95 7.14 -1.08 -10.27
C SER A 95 6.68 -2.09 -11.32
N TRP A 96 6.65 -1.68 -12.59
CA TRP A 96 6.23 -2.54 -13.69
C TRP A 96 6.91 -3.93 -13.67
N GLY A 97 6.09 -4.98 -13.77
CA GLY A 97 6.54 -6.37 -13.74
C GLY A 97 6.48 -7.01 -12.34
N ASP A 98 6.44 -6.20 -11.29
CA ASP A 98 6.22 -6.69 -9.92
C ASP A 98 4.74 -7.02 -9.68
N LYS A 99 4.49 -7.78 -8.61
CA LYS A 99 3.15 -8.05 -8.08
C LYS A 99 3.12 -7.80 -6.58
N LEU A 100 2.05 -7.18 -6.08
CA LEU A 100 1.78 -7.04 -4.66
C LEU A 100 0.70 -8.05 -4.24
N ALA A 101 1.01 -8.91 -3.28
CA ALA A 101 0.04 -9.80 -2.67
C ALA A 101 -0.85 -9.05 -1.66
N VAL A 102 -2.15 -9.00 -1.91
CA VAL A 102 -3.13 -8.22 -1.12
C VAL A 102 -4.31 -9.06 -0.65
N PRO A 103 -4.85 -8.78 0.56
CA PRO A 103 -6.08 -9.40 1.03
C PRO A 103 -7.31 -8.78 0.35
N ASP A 104 -8.46 -9.43 0.49
CA ASP A 104 -9.75 -8.84 0.11
C ASP A 104 -9.95 -7.53 0.91
N PRO A 105 -10.22 -6.39 0.25
CA PRO A 105 -10.44 -5.12 0.93
C PRO A 105 -11.69 -5.09 1.82
N ALA A 106 -12.62 -6.03 1.68
CA ALA A 106 -13.75 -6.23 2.59
C ALA A 106 -13.37 -6.97 3.89
N GLN A 107 -12.21 -7.61 3.93
CA GLN A 107 -11.77 -8.42 5.06
C GLN A 107 -11.31 -7.53 6.23
N GLN A 108 -11.93 -7.72 7.40
CA GLN A 108 -11.60 -7.00 8.63
C GLN A 108 -10.76 -7.86 9.59
N VAL A 109 -9.96 -7.20 10.43
CA VAL A 109 -9.27 -7.83 11.57
C VAL A 109 -10.32 -8.52 12.47
N PRO A 110 -10.12 -9.76 12.93
CA PRO A 110 -8.88 -10.56 12.95
C PRO A 110 -8.68 -11.54 11.77
N LEU A 111 -9.59 -11.57 10.79
CA LEU A 111 -9.50 -12.47 9.64
C LEU A 111 -8.53 -11.88 8.61
N THR A 112 -7.23 -11.96 8.83
CA THR A 112 -6.23 -11.39 7.89
C THR A 112 -5.25 -12.45 7.42
N PRO A 113 -5.27 -12.87 6.14
CA PRO A 113 -4.34 -13.85 5.60
C PRO A 113 -2.91 -13.33 5.73
N ASN A 114 -2.01 -14.16 6.27
CA ASN A 114 -0.59 -13.83 6.48
C ASN A 114 -0.37 -12.48 7.22
N ALA A 115 -1.29 -12.10 8.11
CA ALA A 115 -1.27 -10.82 8.83
C ALA A 115 -1.18 -9.60 7.91
N ARG A 116 -1.75 -9.67 6.69
CA ARG A 116 -1.91 -8.54 5.80
C ARG A 116 -3.29 -7.92 5.93
N THR A 117 -3.34 -6.61 6.07
CA THR A 117 -4.58 -5.84 6.16
C THR A 117 -4.43 -4.50 5.47
N TRP A 118 -5.47 -4.08 4.77
CA TRP A 118 -5.54 -2.73 4.23
C TRP A 118 -5.67 -1.73 5.38
N VAL A 119 -4.75 -0.78 5.43
CA VAL A 119 -4.86 0.38 6.32
C VAL A 119 -5.79 1.40 5.67
N ILE A 120 -5.55 1.67 4.38
CA ILE A 120 -6.45 2.40 3.51
C ILE A 120 -6.58 1.55 2.24
N PRO A 121 -7.73 0.91 1.99
CA PRO A 121 -7.95 0.12 0.80
C PRO A 121 -8.07 1.01 -0.45
N PRO A 122 -7.63 0.52 -1.62
CA PRO A 122 -7.82 1.21 -2.90
C PRO A 122 -9.31 1.28 -3.26
N ARG A 123 -9.75 2.43 -3.76
CA ARG A 123 -11.09 2.71 -4.28
C ARG A 123 -10.97 3.73 -5.39
N LEU A 124 -11.84 3.68 -6.41
CA LEU A 124 -11.90 4.76 -7.38
C LEU A 124 -12.75 5.95 -6.87
N PRO A 125 -12.37 7.20 -7.17
CA PRO A 125 -11.10 7.60 -7.76
C PRO A 125 -9.92 7.31 -6.82
N LEU A 126 -8.82 6.79 -7.39
CA LEU A 126 -7.71 6.28 -6.60
C LEU A 126 -6.92 7.41 -5.94
N THR A 127 -6.89 7.39 -4.60
CA THR A 127 -6.03 8.30 -3.83
C THR A 127 -4.67 7.64 -3.61
N LEU A 128 -3.63 8.21 -4.22
CA LEU A 128 -2.24 7.73 -4.12
C LEU A 128 -1.36 8.76 -3.42
N SER A 129 -0.37 8.27 -2.68
CA SER A 129 0.57 9.16 -1.99
C SER A 129 1.57 9.74 -2.98
N ASN A 130 1.79 11.07 -2.95
CA ASN A 130 2.83 11.69 -3.76
C ASN A 130 4.22 11.13 -3.35
N PRO A 131 5.05 10.63 -4.29
CA PRO A 131 6.29 9.93 -3.96
C PRO A 131 7.34 10.84 -3.31
N THR A 132 7.43 12.10 -3.71
CA THR A 132 8.37 13.07 -3.11
C THR A 132 7.95 13.41 -1.68
N ALA A 133 6.65 13.66 -1.47
CA ALA A 133 6.10 13.92 -0.13
C ALA A 133 6.25 12.70 0.79
N LEU A 134 5.96 11.50 0.28
CA LEU A 134 6.11 10.25 1.01
C LEU A 134 7.57 10.03 1.44
N ARG A 135 8.53 10.32 0.56
CA ARG A 135 9.96 10.22 0.89
C ARG A 135 10.36 11.19 2.01
N ALA A 136 9.91 12.44 1.94
CA ALA A 136 10.18 13.43 2.97
C ALA A 136 9.58 13.02 4.33
N ALA A 137 8.34 12.53 4.32
CA ALA A 137 7.66 12.01 5.51
C ALA A 137 8.34 10.77 6.09
N TYR A 138 8.81 9.84 5.25
CA TYR A 138 9.57 8.68 5.68
C TYR A 138 10.88 9.07 6.38
N GLN A 139 11.61 10.03 5.82
CA GLN A 139 12.83 10.54 6.43
C GLN A 139 12.56 11.24 7.77
N ALA A 140 11.47 12.00 7.89
CA ALA A 140 11.06 12.58 9.16
C ALA A 140 10.73 11.51 10.21
N ALA A 141 9.90 10.52 9.84
CA ALA A 141 9.58 9.39 10.69
C ALA A 141 10.81 8.62 11.18
N ARG A 142 11.81 8.44 10.32
CA ARG A 142 13.08 7.80 10.71
C ARG A 142 13.87 8.62 11.72
N ARG A 143 13.94 9.94 11.55
CA ARG A 143 14.60 10.82 12.54
C ARG A 143 13.87 10.80 13.87
N GLU A 144 12.54 10.76 13.86
CA GLU A 144 11.72 10.66 15.07
C GLU A 144 11.88 9.31 15.78
N ALA A 145 12.01 8.21 15.02
CA ALA A 145 12.19 6.86 15.56
C ALA A 145 13.62 6.58 16.08
N GLN A 146 14.57 7.44 15.74
CA GLN A 146 15.96 7.35 16.17
C GLN A 146 16.22 8.51 17.15
N PRO A 147 15.76 8.43 18.42
CA PRO A 147 16.12 9.43 19.41
C PRO A 147 17.65 9.47 19.53
N GLY A 148 18.19 10.69 19.59
CA GLY A 148 19.61 11.00 19.43
C GLY A 148 20.57 10.01 20.07
N ILE A 149 21.62 9.68 19.33
CA ILE A 149 22.91 9.33 19.92
C ILE A 149 23.44 10.56 20.65
#